data_AF-A0A8T5R494-F1
#
_entry.id   AF-A0A8T5R494-F1
#
_cell.length_a   1.000
_cell.length_b   1.000
_cell.length_c   1.000
_cell.angle_alpha   90.00
_cell.angle_beta   90.00
_cell.angle_gamma   90.00
#
_symmetry.space_group_name_H-M   'P 1'
#
loop_
_entity.id
_entity.type
_entity.pdbx_description
1 polymer ?
#
loop_
_entity_poly.entity_id
_entity_poly.type
_entity_poly.pdbx_seq_one_letter_code
_entity_poly.pdbx_strand_id
1 'polypeptide(L)'
;MCARSATLAPHDPERRPKGMEPYERPQQTRVPLKECPVGASLDLLARKWTFMLLRDVAFYKLDRYSQFLHNNPGITPRILSRRLNEMVEERLLVRIGEGKDTHYRIGARGTDALPILVALFQYGLKNRADEVFTDGRPRPLGEVMPSWDADFILSLFDKEA
;
A
#
# COMPACT_ATOMS: atom_id res chain seq x y z
N MET A 1 11.70 -9.18 31.26
CA MET A 1 12.99 -8.45 31.06
C MET A 1 12.70 -7.26 30.17
N CYS A 2 12.70 -6.04 30.73
CA CYS A 2 12.39 -4.80 30.01
C CYS A 2 13.52 -4.45 29.03
N ALA A 3 13.16 -4.23 27.76
CA ALA A 3 14.04 -3.58 26.79
C ALA A 3 14.17 -2.10 27.18
N ARG A 4 15.40 -1.63 27.37
CA ARG A 4 15.71 -0.23 27.65
C ARG A 4 15.34 0.61 26.42
N SER A 5 14.47 1.60 26.60
CA SER A 5 14.34 2.73 25.68
C SER A 5 15.71 3.36 25.47
N ALA A 6 16.26 3.26 24.26
CA ALA A 6 17.31 4.15 23.84
C ALA A 6 16.67 5.51 23.55
N THR A 7 16.74 6.41 24.53
CA THR A 7 16.45 7.83 24.29
C THR A 7 17.44 8.32 23.25
N LEU A 8 16.98 8.55 22.02
CA LEU A 8 17.76 9.28 21.02
C LEU A 8 18.16 10.62 21.65
N ALA A 9 19.47 10.83 21.79
CA ALA A 9 19.99 12.13 22.21
C ALA A 9 19.44 13.20 21.24
N PRO A 10 19.10 14.41 21.73
CA PRO A 10 18.66 15.49 20.85
C PRO A 10 19.71 15.67 19.75
N HIS A 11 19.26 15.67 18.49
CA HIS A 11 20.11 15.93 17.35
C HIS A 11 20.68 17.34 17.50
N ASP A 12 21.93 17.45 17.94
CA ASP A 12 22.69 18.71 17.95
C ASP A 12 23.00 19.06 16.48
N PRO A 13 22.32 20.06 15.89
CA PRO A 13 22.46 20.38 14.49
C PRO A 13 23.84 20.95 14.14
N GLU A 14 24.66 21.31 15.13
CA GLU A 14 25.98 21.89 14.95
C GLU A 14 27.13 20.89 15.14
N ARG A 15 26.85 19.70 15.70
CA ARG A 15 27.87 18.68 15.94
C ARG A 15 28.17 17.88 14.68
N ARG A 16 28.84 18.50 13.72
CA ARG A 16 29.35 17.82 12.52
C ARG A 16 30.56 16.94 12.90
N PRO A 17 30.55 15.62 12.61
CA PRO A 17 31.75 14.79 12.78
C PRO A 17 32.88 15.33 11.90
N LYS A 18 34.07 15.53 12.49
CA LYS A 18 35.26 16.01 11.78
C LYS A 18 35.59 15.08 10.61
N GLY A 19 35.70 15.62 9.41
CA GLY A 19 36.05 14.87 8.19
C GLY A 19 34.88 14.51 7.28
N MET A 20 33.64 14.83 7.67
CA MET A 20 32.49 14.70 6.76
C MET A 20 32.35 15.98 5.94
N GLU A 21 32.34 15.85 4.61
CA GLU A 21 31.98 16.97 3.73
C GLU A 21 30.62 17.56 4.15
N PRO A 22 30.40 18.87 3.93
CA PRO A 22 29.08 19.46 4.14
C PRO A 22 28.03 18.62 3.41
N TYR A 23 27.05 18.08 4.15
CA TYR A 23 25.84 17.56 3.52
C TYR A 23 25.12 18.75 2.88
N GLU A 24 25.37 18.98 1.60
CA GLU A 24 24.54 19.87 0.81
C GLU A 24 23.15 19.24 0.77
N ARG A 25 22.17 19.96 1.33
CA ARG A 25 20.77 19.54 1.17
C ARG A 25 20.54 19.41 -0.34
N PRO A 26 20.10 18.24 -0.84
CA PRO A 26 19.82 18.07 -2.24
C PRO A 26 18.92 19.22 -2.69
N GLN A 27 19.36 19.91 -3.75
CA GLN A 27 18.68 21.09 -4.26
C GLN A 27 17.21 20.74 -4.49
N GLN A 28 16.33 21.68 -4.12
CA GLN A 28 14.88 21.54 -4.20
C GLN A 28 14.45 21.07 -5.60
N THR A 29 13.31 20.39 -5.70
CA THR A 29 12.80 19.85 -6.97
C THR A 29 12.90 20.88 -8.10
N ARG A 30 13.28 20.41 -9.31
CA ARG A 30 13.45 21.28 -10.51
C ARG A 30 12.21 22.13 -10.80
N VAL A 31 11.04 21.65 -10.40
CA VAL A 31 9.76 22.36 -10.45
C VAL A 31 9.31 22.63 -9.01
N PRO A 32 8.87 23.85 -8.66
CA PRO A 32 8.29 24.15 -7.36
C PRO A 32 7.04 23.30 -7.11
N LEU A 33 7.00 22.63 -5.96
CA LEU A 33 5.86 21.83 -5.53
C LEU A 33 5.00 22.63 -4.55
N LYS A 34 3.68 22.60 -4.72
CA LYS A 34 2.73 23.18 -3.76
C LYS A 34 2.72 22.41 -2.44
N GLU A 35 2.87 21.09 -2.51
CA GLU A 35 2.87 20.17 -1.37
C GLU A 35 3.74 18.93 -1.67
N CYS A 36 4.08 18.15 -0.64
CA CYS A 36 4.85 16.93 -0.81
C CYS A 36 4.00 15.85 -1.52
N PRO A 37 4.40 15.33 -2.69
CA PRO A 37 3.62 14.34 -3.43
C PRO A 37 3.48 13.02 -2.67
N VAL A 38 4.48 12.66 -1.85
CA VAL A 38 4.40 11.48 -0.97
C VAL A 38 3.32 11.70 0.09
N GLY A 39 3.31 12.84 0.76
CA GLY A 39 2.29 13.18 1.77
C GLY A 39 0.88 13.17 1.19
N ALA A 40 0.67 13.87 0.07
CA ALA A 40 -0.62 13.92 -0.62
C ALA A 40 -1.09 12.52 -1.08
N SER A 41 -0.18 11.64 -1.49
CA SER A 41 -0.52 10.25 -1.86
C SER A 41 -0.93 9.43 -0.64
N LEU A 42 -0.23 9.59 0.48
CA LEU A 42 -0.52 8.86 1.72
C LEU A 42 -1.86 9.28 2.34
N ASP A 43 -2.28 10.54 2.19
CA ASP A 43 -3.58 11.02 2.67
C ASP A 43 -4.76 10.22 2.11
N LEU A 44 -4.61 9.64 0.91
CA LEU A 44 -5.56 8.72 0.31
C LEU A 44 -5.20 7.25 0.55
N LEU A 45 -3.99 6.85 0.19
CA LEU A 45 -3.60 5.44 0.11
C LEU A 45 -3.37 4.80 1.49
N ALA A 46 -2.90 5.58 2.47
CA ALA A 46 -2.66 5.08 3.83
C ALA A 46 -3.94 5.07 4.70
N ARG A 47 -5.09 5.49 4.17
CA ARG A 47 -6.37 5.36 4.88
C ARG A 47 -6.63 3.87 5.16
N LYS A 48 -7.07 3.57 6.39
CA LYS A 48 -7.35 2.20 6.84
C LYS A 48 -8.26 1.47 5.84
N TRP A 49 -7.91 0.23 5.53
CA TRP A 49 -8.57 -0.68 4.56
C TRP A 49 -8.32 -0.42 3.08
N THR A 50 -7.78 0.72 2.65
CA THR A 50 -7.59 1.02 1.22
C THR A 50 -6.79 -0.05 0.50
N PHE A 51 -5.58 -0.35 0.98
CA PHE A 51 -4.74 -1.39 0.38
C PHE A 51 -5.29 -2.81 0.57
N MET A 52 -6.06 -3.07 1.62
CA MET A 52 -6.70 -4.37 1.82
C MET A 52 -7.79 -4.62 0.79
N LEU A 53 -8.62 -3.61 0.48
CA LEU A 53 -9.65 -3.70 -0.54
C LEU A 53 -9.07 -3.70 -1.95
N LEU A 54 -8.01 -2.93 -2.22
CA LEU A 54 -7.30 -3.00 -3.51
C LEU A 54 -6.68 -4.39 -3.74
N ARG A 55 -6.05 -4.97 -2.70
CA ARG A 55 -5.57 -6.35 -2.72
C ARG A 55 -6.71 -7.30 -3.07
N ASP A 56 -7.82 -7.22 -2.37
CA ASP A 56 -8.93 -8.15 -2.59
C ASP A 56 -9.44 -8.16 -4.04
N VAL A 57 -9.55 -6.98 -4.65
CA VAL A 57 -9.97 -6.84 -6.06
C VAL A 57 -8.89 -7.31 -7.02
N ALA A 58 -7.66 -6.80 -6.88
CA ALA A 58 -6.60 -7.02 -7.85
C ALA A 58 -6.09 -8.46 -7.84
N PHE A 59 -5.95 -9.02 -6.64
CA PHE A 59 -5.19 -10.23 -6.37
C PHE A 59 -6.08 -11.43 -6.10
N TYR A 60 -7.14 -11.24 -5.30
CA TYR A 60 -8.07 -12.32 -4.96
C TYR A 60 -9.31 -12.35 -5.85
N LYS A 61 -9.41 -11.41 -6.80
CA LYS A 61 -10.55 -11.28 -7.74
C LYS A 61 -11.91 -11.21 -7.02
N LEU A 62 -11.91 -10.67 -5.80
CA LEU A 62 -13.13 -10.43 -5.06
C LEU A 62 -13.76 -9.14 -5.57
N ASP A 63 -15.03 -9.18 -5.91
CA ASP A 63 -15.73 -8.05 -6.51
C ASP A 63 -17.09 -7.77 -5.86
N ARG A 64 -17.54 -8.59 -4.91
CA ARG A 64 -18.81 -8.39 -4.20
C ARG A 64 -18.59 -7.95 -2.75
N TYR A 65 -19.55 -7.16 -2.26
CA TYR A 65 -19.56 -6.66 -0.88
C TYR A 65 -19.40 -7.75 0.18
N SER A 66 -20.13 -8.86 0.05
CA SER A 66 -20.07 -9.98 1.00
C SER A 66 -18.70 -10.65 1.04
N GLN A 67 -18.01 -10.72 -0.10
CA GLN A 67 -16.66 -11.27 -0.19
C GLN A 67 -15.66 -10.39 0.56
N PHE A 68 -15.71 -9.06 0.38
CA PHE A 68 -14.84 -8.14 1.12
C PHE A 68 -15.08 -8.21 2.63
N LEU A 69 -16.34 -8.31 3.06
CA LEU A 69 -16.67 -8.41 4.48
C LEU A 69 -16.13 -9.70 5.10
N HIS A 70 -16.22 -10.82 4.38
CA HIS A 70 -15.68 -12.10 4.82
C HIS A 70 -14.14 -12.11 4.85
N ASN A 71 -13.50 -11.55 3.83
CA ASN A 71 -12.04 -11.61 3.64
C ASN A 71 -11.25 -10.63 4.52
N ASN A 72 -11.93 -9.67 5.18
CA ASN A 72 -11.28 -8.67 6.03
C ASN A 72 -11.82 -8.69 7.46
N PRO A 73 -11.41 -9.67 8.30
CA PRO A 73 -11.79 -9.71 9.70
C PRO A 73 -11.52 -8.38 10.41
N GLY A 74 -12.52 -7.86 11.12
CA GLY A 74 -12.46 -6.59 11.83
C GLY A 74 -12.93 -5.37 11.02
N ILE A 75 -13.23 -5.50 9.73
CA ILE A 75 -14.01 -4.48 9.02
C ILE A 75 -15.49 -4.65 9.37
N THR A 76 -16.14 -3.58 9.84
CA THR A 76 -17.59 -3.62 10.11
C THR A 76 -18.36 -3.27 8.83
N PRO A 77 -19.63 -3.70 8.70
CA PRO A 77 -20.45 -3.38 7.53
C PRO A 77 -20.52 -1.87 7.23
N ARG A 78 -20.72 -1.06 8.28
CA ARG A 78 -20.75 0.41 8.15
C ARG A 78 -19.44 0.97 7.60
N ILE A 79 -18.31 0.47 8.09
CA ILE A 79 -16.98 0.93 7.65
C ILE A 79 -16.72 0.48 6.21
N LEU A 80 -17.04 -0.77 5.86
CA LEU A 80 -16.88 -1.28 4.51
C LEU A 80 -17.69 -0.46 3.51
N SER A 81 -18.99 -0.23 3.76
CA SER A 81 -19.84 0.59 2.88
C SER A 81 -19.27 1.98 2.67
N ARG A 82 -18.86 2.65 3.75
CA ARG A 82 -18.24 3.98 3.66
C ARG A 82 -16.96 3.94 2.83
N ARG A 83 -16.06 2.98 3.09
CA ARG A 83 -14.79 2.87 2.37
C ARG A 83 -14.98 2.57 0.89
N LEU A 84 -15.90 1.68 0.52
CA LEU A 84 -16.20 1.39 -0.88
C LEU A 84 -16.74 2.62 -1.60
N ASN A 85 -17.61 3.42 -0.98
CA ASN A 85 -18.08 4.68 -1.55
C ASN A 85 -16.93 5.67 -1.77
N GLU A 86 -16.12 5.92 -0.74
CA GLU A 86 -14.97 6.83 -0.83
C GLU A 86 -13.96 6.37 -1.90
N MET A 87 -13.68 5.06 -2.00
CA MET A 87 -12.76 4.53 -3.01
C MET A 87 -13.32 4.64 -4.43
N VAL A 88 -14.64 4.60 -4.61
CA VAL A 88 -15.28 4.86 -5.90
C VAL A 88 -15.20 6.35 -6.26
N GLU A 89 -15.50 7.24 -5.32
CA GLU A 89 -15.38 8.69 -5.49
C GLU A 89 -13.94 9.10 -5.87
N GLU A 90 -12.96 8.48 -5.23
CA GLU A 90 -11.53 8.70 -5.47
C GLU A 90 -11.00 7.98 -6.71
N ARG A 91 -11.84 7.28 -7.48
CA ARG A 91 -11.48 6.50 -8.69
C ARG A 91 -10.44 5.38 -8.44
N LEU A 92 -10.34 4.92 -7.20
CA LEU A 92 -9.57 3.73 -6.83
C LEU A 92 -10.32 2.46 -7.22
N LEU A 93 -11.65 2.49 -7.12
CA LEU A 93 -12.55 1.43 -7.58
C LEU A 93 -13.61 1.99 -8.53
N VAL A 94 -14.25 1.10 -9.27
CA VAL A 94 -15.43 1.39 -10.09
C VAL A 94 -16.56 0.48 -9.61
N ARG A 95 -17.74 1.05 -9.37
CA ARG A 95 -18.97 0.30 -9.08
C ARG A 95 -19.67 -0.03 -10.40
N ILE A 96 -20.01 -1.30 -10.59
CA ILE A 96 -20.77 -1.80 -11.74
C ILE A 96 -22.07 -2.44 -11.22
N GLY A 97 -23.19 -2.16 -11.87
CA GLY A 97 -24.49 -2.67 -11.46
C GLY A 97 -25.06 -2.00 -10.21
N GLU A 98 -26.24 -2.46 -9.78
CA GLU A 98 -27.00 -1.87 -8.68
C GLU A 98 -27.66 -2.94 -7.80
N GLY A 99 -27.99 -2.56 -6.56
CA GLY A 99 -28.66 -3.45 -5.61
C GLY A 99 -27.86 -4.73 -5.34
N LYS A 100 -28.51 -5.89 -5.50
CA LYS A 100 -27.89 -7.21 -5.25
C LYS A 100 -26.81 -7.58 -6.27
N ASP A 101 -26.82 -6.96 -7.46
CA ASP A 101 -25.84 -7.23 -8.51
C ASP A 101 -24.76 -6.15 -8.58
N THR A 102 -24.45 -5.52 -7.43
CA THR A 102 -23.36 -4.57 -7.32
C THR A 102 -22.01 -5.30 -7.30
N HIS A 103 -21.14 -4.93 -8.23
CA HIS A 103 -19.75 -5.37 -8.32
C HIS A 103 -18.77 -4.19 -8.21
N TYR A 104 -17.56 -4.47 -7.74
CA TYR A 104 -16.48 -3.50 -7.62
C TYR A 104 -15.27 -3.98 -8.43
N ARG A 105 -14.81 -3.13 -9.35
CA ARG A 105 -13.61 -3.36 -10.18
C ARG A 105 -12.53 -2.34 -9.87
N ILE A 106 -11.30 -2.64 -10.26
CA ILE A 106 -10.17 -1.71 -10.13
C ILE A 106 -10.44 -0.45 -10.97
N GLY A 107 -10.22 0.72 -10.39
CA GLY A 107 -10.29 2.00 -11.10
C GLY A 107 -8.94 2.44 -11.66
N ALA A 108 -8.92 3.56 -12.39
CA ALA A 108 -7.70 4.09 -13.00
C ALA A 108 -6.62 4.39 -11.95
N ARG A 109 -6.96 5.14 -10.90
CA ARG A 109 -6.03 5.44 -9.79
C ARG A 109 -5.72 4.21 -8.94
N GLY A 110 -6.64 3.24 -8.90
CA GLY A 110 -6.41 1.96 -8.24
C GLY A 110 -5.34 1.14 -8.95
N THR A 111 -5.38 1.15 -10.29
CA THR A 111 -4.37 0.52 -11.15
C THR A 111 -2.99 1.15 -10.93
N ASP A 112 -2.92 2.49 -10.88
CA ASP A 112 -1.67 3.22 -10.61
C ASP A 112 -1.11 2.92 -9.19
N ALA A 113 -1.95 2.49 -8.26
CA ALA A 113 -1.56 2.13 -6.90
C ALA A 113 -1.10 0.67 -6.74
N LEU A 114 -1.33 -0.21 -7.73
CA LEU A 114 -0.90 -1.61 -7.69
C LEU A 114 0.61 -1.77 -7.54
N PRO A 115 1.46 -0.97 -8.22
CA PRO A 115 2.89 -0.90 -7.96
C PRO A 115 3.27 -0.79 -6.48
N ILE A 116 2.59 0.12 -5.79
CA ILE A 116 2.82 0.41 -4.37
C ILE A 116 2.35 -0.77 -3.51
N LEU A 117 1.19 -1.34 -3.85
CA LEU A 117 0.66 -2.52 -3.16
C LEU A 117 1.61 -3.73 -3.26
N VAL A 118 2.19 -3.98 -4.44
CA VAL A 118 3.18 -5.06 -4.64
C VAL A 118 4.43 -4.80 -3.80
N ALA A 119 4.95 -3.57 -3.81
CA ALA A 119 6.11 -3.21 -3.00
C ALA A 119 5.84 -3.38 -1.49
N LEU A 120 4.65 -3.00 -1.02
CA LEU A 120 4.20 -3.23 0.35
C LEU A 120 4.15 -4.72 0.69
N PHE A 121 3.63 -5.55 -0.22
CA PHE A 121 3.57 -6.99 -0.04
C PHE A 121 4.97 -7.58 0.11
N GLN A 122 5.88 -7.29 -0.83
CA GLN A 122 7.29 -7.75 -0.78
C GLN A 122 8.00 -7.29 0.48
N TYR A 123 7.80 -6.04 0.90
CA TYR A 123 8.35 -5.51 2.15
C TYR A 123 7.88 -6.34 3.35
N GLY A 124 6.58 -6.68 3.41
CA GLY A 124 6.00 -7.53 4.45
C GLY A 124 6.62 -8.93 4.48
N LEU A 125 6.71 -9.59 3.33
CA LEU A 125 7.32 -10.93 3.25
C LEU A 125 8.77 -10.97 3.74
N LYS A 126 9.53 -9.89 3.51
CA LYS A 126 10.94 -9.80 3.90
C LYS A 126 11.13 -9.38 5.36
N ASN A 127 10.40 -8.37 5.82
CA ASN A 127 10.69 -7.68 7.09
C ASN A 127 9.70 -8.01 8.22
N ARG A 128 8.62 -8.73 7.91
CA ARG A 128 7.57 -9.12 8.87
C ARG A 128 7.32 -10.62 8.80
N ALA A 129 8.35 -11.40 8.44
CA ALA A 129 8.23 -12.83 8.18
C ALA A 129 7.75 -13.61 9.43
N ASP A 130 8.15 -13.17 10.61
CA ASP A 130 7.74 -13.67 11.92
C ASP A 130 6.22 -13.52 12.19
N GLU A 131 5.60 -12.51 11.59
CA GLU A 131 4.15 -12.28 11.70
C GLU A 131 3.37 -12.87 10.51
N VAL A 132 4.01 -12.98 9.34
CA VAL A 132 3.36 -13.39 8.09
C VAL A 132 3.39 -14.90 7.88
N PHE A 133 4.49 -15.58 8.23
CA PHE A 133 4.67 -17.01 7.96
C PHE A 133 4.70 -17.82 9.24
N THR A 134 4.06 -19.01 9.22
CA THR A 134 4.04 -19.93 10.37
C THR A 134 5.44 -20.37 10.82
N ASP A 135 6.40 -20.46 9.90
CA ASP A 135 7.79 -20.82 10.20
C ASP A 135 8.69 -19.59 10.50
N GLY A 136 8.14 -18.38 10.40
CA GLY A 136 8.83 -17.11 10.62
C GLY A 136 9.91 -16.77 9.58
N ARG A 137 10.02 -17.51 8.47
CA ARG A 137 11.12 -17.35 7.52
C ARG A 137 10.68 -16.55 6.29
N PRO A 138 11.46 -15.54 5.86
CA PRO A 138 11.09 -14.72 4.70
C PRO A 138 11.09 -15.55 3.42
N ARG A 139 10.23 -15.19 2.47
CA ARG A 139 10.11 -15.82 1.14
C ARG A 139 10.03 -14.78 0.04
N PRO A 140 10.58 -15.05 -1.16
CA PRO A 140 10.37 -14.19 -2.31
C PRO A 140 8.90 -14.25 -2.75
N LEU A 141 8.43 -13.18 -3.38
CA LEU A 141 7.02 -13.07 -3.81
C LEU A 141 6.57 -14.25 -4.68
N GLY A 142 7.41 -14.71 -5.61
CA GLY A 142 7.08 -15.81 -6.52
C GLY A 142 6.90 -17.17 -5.85
N GLU A 143 7.44 -17.37 -4.64
CA GLU A 143 7.18 -18.59 -3.86
C GLU A 143 5.83 -18.53 -3.14
N VAL A 144 5.46 -17.34 -2.66
CA VAL A 144 4.20 -17.13 -1.93
C VAL A 144 3.01 -17.08 -2.89
N MET A 145 3.21 -16.50 -4.07
CA MET A 145 2.16 -16.27 -5.06
C MET A 145 2.54 -16.88 -6.43
N PRO A 146 2.65 -18.21 -6.55
CA PRO A 146 3.21 -18.87 -7.74
C PRO A 146 2.34 -18.80 -9.00
N SER A 147 1.04 -18.47 -8.89
CA SER A 147 0.12 -18.28 -10.03
C SER A 147 -0.07 -16.82 -10.44
N TRP A 148 0.58 -15.89 -9.74
CA TRP A 148 0.75 -14.51 -10.20
C TRP A 148 2.14 -14.46 -10.79
N ASP A 149 2.27 -14.96 -12.01
CA ASP A 149 3.54 -14.89 -12.72
C ASP A 149 4.02 -13.43 -12.75
N ALA A 150 5.34 -13.27 -12.79
CA ALA A 150 5.93 -11.94 -12.89
C ALA A 150 5.32 -11.16 -14.06
N ASP A 151 4.84 -11.85 -15.11
CA ASP A 151 4.12 -11.30 -16.25
C ASP A 151 2.74 -10.71 -15.89
N PHE A 152 1.95 -11.35 -15.02
CA PHE A 152 0.72 -10.77 -14.48
C PHE A 152 1.04 -9.52 -13.66
N ILE A 153 2.09 -9.55 -12.83
CA ILE A 153 2.48 -8.39 -12.04
C ILE A 153 3.00 -7.28 -12.95
N LEU A 154 3.93 -7.56 -13.86
CA LEU A 154 4.52 -6.63 -14.84
C LEU A 154 3.49 -6.07 -15.81
N SER A 155 2.48 -6.85 -16.22
CA SER A 155 1.36 -6.35 -17.02
C SER A 155 0.45 -5.35 -16.27
N LEU A 156 0.56 -5.27 -14.94
CA LEU A 156 -0.05 -4.17 -14.16
C LEU A 156 0.79 -2.88 -14.22
N PHE A 157 2.09 -2.96 -14.55
CA PHE A 157 3.00 -1.82 -14.70
C PHE A 157 3.19 -1.39 -16.16
N ASP A 158 3.01 -2.31 -17.13
CA ASP A 158 3.03 -2.01 -18.57
C ASP A 158 1.77 -1.26 -18.97
N LYS A 159 1.74 0.03 -18.62
CA LYS A 159 0.97 1.04 -19.34
C LYS A 159 1.91 1.66 -20.38
N GLU A 160 2.03 1.02 -21.54
CA GLU A 160 2.33 1.76 -22.77
C GLU A 160 1.14 2.70 -23.03
N ALA A 161 1.31 3.96 -22.59
CA ALA A 161 0.65 5.16 -23.13
C ALA A 161 1.51 6.39 -22.81
#